data_AF-X1J4Y7-F1
#
_entry.id   AF-X1J4Y7-F1
#
_cell.length_a   1.000
_cell.length_b   1.000
_cell.length_c   1.000
_cell.angle_alpha   90.00
_cell.angle_beta   90.00
_cell.angle_gamma   90.00
#
_symmetry.space_group_name_H-M   'P 1'
#
loop_
_entity.id
_entity.type
_entity.pdbx_description
1 polymer ?
#
loop_
_entity_poly.entity_id
_entity_poly.type
_entity_poly.pdbx_seq_one_letter_code
_entity_poly.pdbx_strand_id
1 'polypeptide(L)'
;YIFTFHNCLASQQVFIEIGRGLVADPEWPKKAFEGRPEDIRKCINCNHCIGNRVWALLSMTCLQNPEVGHESEWSELKPAEKKKKVMVVGGGPAGMEAARIATLRGHDVTIYEKEKELGTQLKIAAAAPFKDRVNWVTEWLTHEIKKLNIKVELGKEVDIGIIKSFKPDVLIVATGA
;
A
#
# COMPACT_ATOMS: atom_id res chain seq x y z
N TYR A 1 -14.58 11.36 -4.88
CA TYR A 1 -14.22 11.80 -3.51
C TYR A 1 -13.58 13.19 -3.47
N ILE A 2 -12.48 13.50 -4.17
CA ILE A 2 -11.93 14.88 -4.20
C ILE A 2 -12.89 15.91 -4.84
N PHE A 3 -13.58 15.50 -5.91
CA PHE A 3 -14.65 16.29 -6.55
C PHE A 3 -15.82 16.57 -5.60
N THR A 4 -16.11 15.65 -4.68
CA THR A 4 -17.17 15.80 -3.68
C THR A 4 -16.77 16.84 -2.63
N PHE A 5 -15.50 16.88 -2.22
CA PHE A 5 -15.01 17.81 -1.20
C PHE A 5 -14.98 19.26 -1.69
N HIS A 6 -14.52 19.51 -2.91
CA HIS A 6 -14.58 20.84 -3.53
C HIS A 6 -16.01 21.31 -3.71
N ASN A 7 -16.93 20.40 -4.07
CA ASN A 7 -18.35 20.71 -4.18
C ASN A 7 -19.01 20.96 -2.81
N CYS A 8 -18.56 20.30 -1.74
CA CYS A 8 -19.01 20.55 -0.37
C CYS A 8 -18.56 21.92 0.15
N LEU A 9 -17.32 22.32 -0.13
CA LEU A 9 -16.82 23.67 0.19
C LEU A 9 -17.55 24.75 -0.62
N ALA A 10 -17.84 24.47 -1.90
CA ALA A 10 -18.63 25.35 -2.75
C ALA A 10 -20.10 25.47 -2.31
N SER A 11 -20.64 24.47 -1.60
CA SER A 11 -22.03 24.45 -1.11
C SER A 11 -22.23 24.99 0.31
N GLN A 12 -21.25 25.73 0.85
CA GLN A 12 -21.28 26.32 2.20
C GLN A 12 -21.37 25.31 3.35
N GLN A 13 -20.94 24.06 3.15
CA GLN A 13 -20.76 23.15 4.29
C GLN A 13 -19.59 23.63 5.16
N VAL A 14 -19.85 23.76 6.46
CA VAL A 14 -18.89 24.30 7.44
C VAL A 14 -17.94 23.20 7.96
N PHE A 15 -18.36 21.93 7.89
CA PHE A 15 -17.58 20.77 8.32
C PHE A 15 -17.78 19.60 7.36
N ILE A 16 -16.73 18.78 7.22
CA ILE A 16 -16.79 17.53 6.47
C ILE A 16 -16.31 16.41 7.38
N GLU A 17 -17.20 15.45 7.67
CA GLU A 17 -16.89 14.28 8.47
C GLU A 17 -16.26 13.19 7.61
N ILE A 18 -15.16 12.60 8.08
CA ILE A 18 -14.46 11.51 7.42
C ILE A 18 -14.26 10.37 8.42
N GLY A 19 -15.06 9.31 8.30
CA GLY A 19 -14.91 8.12 9.15
C GLY A 19 -13.75 7.21 8.69
N ARG A 20 -14.07 6.11 8.01
CA ARG A 20 -13.08 5.10 7.57
C ARG A 20 -11.96 5.64 6.66
N GLY A 21 -12.14 6.82 6.07
CA GLY A 21 -11.08 7.51 5.33
C GLY A 21 -9.89 7.86 6.24
N LEU A 22 -10.14 8.35 7.45
CA LEU A 22 -9.08 8.66 8.43
C LEU A 22 -8.44 7.39 9.02
N VAL A 23 -9.20 6.30 9.11
CA VAL A 23 -8.65 4.99 9.50
C VAL A 23 -7.67 4.47 8.45
N ALA A 24 -7.99 4.65 7.15
CA ALA A 24 -7.09 4.25 6.07
C ALA A 24 -5.89 5.22 5.91
N ASP A 25 -6.08 6.50 6.19
CA ASP A 25 -5.05 7.52 6.05
C ASP A 25 -5.27 8.67 7.07
N PRO A 26 -4.52 8.72 8.17
CA PRO A 26 -4.68 9.79 9.16
C PRO A 26 -4.29 11.16 8.61
N GLU A 27 -3.40 11.21 7.61
CA GLU A 27 -2.95 12.45 6.96
C GLU A 27 -3.87 12.87 5.79
N TRP A 28 -5.04 12.24 5.64
CA TRP A 28 -5.99 12.52 4.55
C TRP A 28 -6.30 14.02 4.39
N PRO A 29 -6.68 14.78 5.44
CA PRO A 29 -7.06 16.18 5.30
C PRO A 29 -5.88 17.04 4.87
N LYS A 30 -4.70 16.77 5.42
CA LYS A 30 -3.46 17.48 5.10
C LYS A 30 -3.05 17.24 3.65
N LYS A 31 -3.03 15.99 3.19
CA LYS A 31 -2.71 15.64 1.79
C LYS A 31 -3.70 16.26 0.82
N ALA A 32 -4.99 16.29 1.16
CA ALA A 32 -6.01 16.93 0.36
C ALA A 32 -5.80 18.45 0.29
N PHE A 33 -5.51 19.10 1.42
CA PHE A 33 -5.24 20.54 1.51
C PHE A 33 -3.98 20.95 0.74
N GLU A 34 -2.93 20.14 0.80
CA GLU A 34 -1.68 20.36 0.06
C GLU A 34 -1.77 20.02 -1.43
N GLY A 35 -2.95 19.60 -1.92
CA GLY A 35 -3.14 19.28 -3.33
C GLY A 35 -2.42 18.01 -3.78
N ARG A 36 -2.24 17.02 -2.88
CA ARG A 36 -1.58 15.72 -3.14
C ARG A 36 -2.56 14.54 -3.10
N PRO A 37 -3.62 14.52 -3.94
CA PRO A 37 -4.67 13.50 -3.88
C PRO A 37 -4.22 12.07 -4.18
N GLU A 38 -3.15 11.90 -4.95
CA GLU A 38 -2.51 10.61 -5.28
C GLU A 38 -1.77 9.99 -4.09
N ASP A 39 -1.31 10.81 -3.14
CA ASP A 39 -0.67 10.36 -1.90
C ASP A 39 -1.67 9.86 -0.85
N ILE A 40 -2.97 10.06 -1.09
CA ILE A 40 -4.04 9.65 -0.19
C ILE A 40 -4.28 8.15 -0.30
N ARG A 41 -4.10 7.44 0.81
CA ARG A 41 -4.40 6.01 0.94
C ARG A 41 -5.91 5.80 1.13
N LYS A 42 -6.65 5.78 0.02
CA LYS A 42 -8.12 5.77 0.02
C LYS A 42 -8.70 4.50 0.64
N CYS A 43 -9.70 4.66 1.52
CA CYS A 43 -10.49 3.53 2.02
C CYS A 43 -11.26 2.85 0.88
N ILE A 44 -11.18 1.51 0.81
CA ILE A 44 -11.87 0.71 -0.22
C ILE A 44 -13.24 0.19 0.23
N ASN A 45 -13.70 0.57 1.42
CA ASN A 45 -14.97 0.14 2.01
C ASN A 45 -15.14 -1.38 2.19
N CYS A 46 -14.04 -2.11 2.45
CA CYS A 46 -14.09 -3.56 2.67
C CYS A 46 -14.69 -3.98 4.02
N ASN A 47 -14.91 -3.02 4.93
CA ASN A 47 -15.41 -3.24 6.30
C ASN A 47 -14.55 -4.18 7.17
N HIS A 48 -13.31 -4.46 6.80
CA HIS A 48 -12.41 -5.26 7.65
C HIS A 48 -12.21 -4.65 9.04
N CYS A 49 -12.16 -3.31 9.12
CA CYS A 49 -11.98 -2.57 10.37
C CYS A 49 -13.14 -2.68 11.36
N ILE A 50 -14.37 -2.83 10.87
CA ILE A 50 -15.58 -2.79 11.71
C ILE A 50 -16.38 -4.09 11.70
N GLY A 51 -16.17 -4.97 10.72
CA GLY A 51 -17.02 -6.14 10.50
C GLY A 51 -16.82 -7.22 11.57
N ASN A 52 -16.49 -8.44 11.15
CA ASN A 52 -16.36 -9.57 12.07
C ASN A 52 -15.39 -9.34 13.23
N ARG A 53 -14.43 -8.41 13.10
CA ARG A 53 -13.49 -8.06 14.17
C ARG A 53 -14.17 -7.45 15.39
N VAL A 54 -15.05 -6.46 15.19
CA VAL A 54 -15.74 -5.80 16.31
C VAL A 54 -16.68 -6.77 17.00
N TRP A 55 -17.40 -7.59 16.24
CA TRP A 55 -18.27 -8.64 16.80
C TRP A 55 -17.48 -9.71 17.56
N ALA A 56 -16.22 -9.94 17.20
CA ALA A 56 -15.30 -10.83 17.89
C ALA A 56 -14.50 -10.16 19.02
N LEU A 57 -14.80 -8.89 19.36
CA LEU A 57 -14.06 -8.10 20.35
C LEU A 57 -12.54 -8.01 20.08
N LEU A 58 -12.17 -8.05 18.80
CA LEU A 58 -10.78 -7.89 18.36
C LEU A 58 -10.46 -6.42 18.08
N SER A 59 -9.21 -6.02 18.31
CA SER A 59 -8.70 -4.70 17.96
C SER A 59 -8.98 -4.34 16.50
N MET A 60 -9.32 -3.08 16.24
CA MET A 60 -9.53 -2.57 14.89
C MET A 60 -8.22 -2.68 14.08
N THR A 61 -8.32 -3.12 12.83
CA THR A 61 -7.21 -3.11 11.87
C THR A 61 -7.73 -2.65 10.51
N CYS A 62 -6.84 -2.19 9.62
CA CYS A 62 -7.22 -1.75 8.29
C CYS A 62 -6.47 -2.55 7.22
N LEU A 63 -7.19 -2.95 6.16
CA LEU A 63 -6.58 -3.67 5.03
C LEU A 63 -5.54 -2.80 4.29
N GLN A 64 -5.82 -1.50 4.16
CA GLN A 64 -4.93 -0.54 3.51
C GLN A 64 -3.81 -0.07 4.46
N ASN A 65 -4.15 0.17 5.74
CA ASN A 65 -3.22 0.72 6.71
C ASN A 65 -2.87 -0.31 7.80
N PRO A 66 -1.72 -1.01 7.68
CA PRO A 66 -1.34 -2.02 8.65
C PRO A 66 -1.04 -1.44 10.05
N GLU A 67 -0.73 -0.15 10.17
CA GLU A 67 -0.45 0.51 11.47
C GLU A 67 -1.67 0.63 12.38
N VAL A 68 -2.90 0.53 11.84
CA VAL A 68 -4.13 0.65 12.63
C VAL A 68 -4.20 -0.48 13.66
N GLY A 69 -4.27 -0.11 14.93
CA GLY A 69 -4.25 -1.03 16.07
C GLY A 69 -2.85 -1.40 16.57
N HIS A 70 -1.79 -0.89 15.93
CA HIS A 70 -0.38 -1.11 16.26
C HIS A 70 0.41 0.20 16.33
N GLU A 71 -0.26 1.33 16.53
CA GLU A 71 0.33 2.67 16.41
C GLU A 71 1.49 2.86 17.41
N SER A 72 1.36 2.34 18.64
CA SER A 72 2.42 2.42 19.65
C SER A 72 3.69 1.65 19.27
N GLU A 73 3.57 0.66 18.38
CA GLU A 73 4.68 -0.18 17.94
C GLU A 73 5.27 0.28 16.60
N TRP A 74 4.41 0.70 15.66
CA TRP A 74 4.77 0.87 14.25
C TRP A 74 4.75 2.32 13.75
N SER A 75 4.23 3.28 14.50
CA SER A 75 4.13 4.69 14.05
C SER A 75 5.49 5.34 13.78
N GLU A 76 6.53 4.94 14.50
CA GLU A 76 7.90 5.40 14.25
C GLU A 76 8.66 4.39 13.39
N LEU A 77 8.81 4.69 12.10
CA LEU A 77 9.60 3.87 11.20
C LEU A 77 11.10 4.17 11.37
N LYS A 78 11.79 3.33 12.16
CA LYS A 78 13.22 3.48 12.43
C LYS A 78 14.09 3.14 11.20
N PRO A 79 15.05 4.02 10.82
CA PRO A 79 16.02 3.72 9.78
C PRO A 79 16.78 2.41 10.07
N ALA A 80 17.18 1.71 9.02
CA ALA A 80 18.00 0.52 9.17
C ALA A 80 19.42 0.91 9.61
N GLU A 81 19.95 0.22 10.63
CA GLU A 81 21.33 0.42 11.09
C GLU A 81 22.36 0.15 9.99
N LYS A 82 22.04 -0.80 9.10
CA LYS A 82 22.87 -1.17 7.95
C LYS A 82 22.01 -1.27 6.71
N LYS A 83 22.38 -0.53 5.67
CA LYS A 83 21.81 -0.67 4.33
C LYS A 83 22.09 -2.09 3.82
N LYS A 84 21.07 -2.67 3.18
CA LYS A 84 21.11 -4.01 2.58
C LYS A 84 20.55 -3.96 1.17
N LYS A 85 21.01 -4.87 0.32
CA LYS A 85 20.44 -5.15 -1.00
C LYS A 85 19.31 -6.17 -0.86
N VAL A 86 18.09 -5.73 -1.12
CA VAL A 86 16.87 -6.53 -0.92
C VAL A 86 16.27 -6.89 -2.27
N MET A 87 16.04 -8.18 -2.48
CA MET A 87 15.29 -8.69 -3.62
C MET A 87 13.89 -9.07 -3.15
N VAL A 88 12.86 -8.50 -3.78
CA VAL A 88 11.47 -8.88 -3.54
C VAL A 88 10.95 -9.63 -4.76
N VAL A 89 10.49 -10.86 -4.58
CA VAL A 89 9.94 -11.70 -5.65
C VAL A 89 8.42 -11.69 -5.56
N GLY A 90 7.77 -11.04 -6.51
CA GLY A 90 6.33 -10.82 -6.57
C GLY A 90 5.96 -9.34 -6.38
N GLY A 91 5.26 -8.79 -7.36
CA GLY A 91 4.72 -7.43 -7.42
C GLY A 91 3.26 -7.31 -6.99
N GLY A 92 2.77 -8.26 -6.19
CA GLY A 92 1.48 -8.18 -5.50
C GLY A 92 1.51 -7.26 -4.27
N PRO A 93 0.40 -7.12 -3.53
CA PRO A 93 0.32 -6.19 -2.38
C PRO A 93 1.37 -6.45 -1.31
N ALA A 94 1.62 -7.71 -0.96
CA ALA A 94 2.61 -8.08 0.05
C ALA A 94 4.03 -7.66 -0.37
N GLY A 95 4.41 -7.94 -1.62
CA GLY A 95 5.72 -7.57 -2.14
C GLY A 95 5.89 -6.05 -2.27
N MET A 96 4.89 -5.35 -2.78
CA MET A 96 4.93 -3.89 -2.89
C MET A 96 5.03 -3.20 -1.51
N GLU A 97 4.25 -3.63 -0.52
CA GLU A 97 4.33 -3.02 0.82
C GLU A 97 5.65 -3.34 1.52
N ALA A 98 6.15 -4.58 1.40
CA ALA A 98 7.47 -4.95 1.92
C ALA A 98 8.58 -4.11 1.27
N ALA A 99 8.53 -3.91 -0.05
CA ALA A 99 9.47 -3.09 -0.78
C ALA A 99 9.41 -1.62 -0.34
N ARG A 100 8.19 -1.09 -0.16
CA ARG A 100 7.95 0.28 0.31
C ARG A 100 8.58 0.50 1.67
N ILE A 101 8.27 -0.34 2.65
CA ILE A 101 8.81 -0.24 4.02
C ILE A 101 10.33 -0.44 4.04
N ALA A 102 10.86 -1.44 3.32
CA ALA A 102 12.31 -1.66 3.25
C ALA A 102 13.05 -0.44 2.65
N THR A 103 12.48 0.18 1.61
CA THR A 103 13.06 1.38 0.99
C THR A 103 12.99 2.58 1.92
N LEU A 104 11.86 2.80 2.59
CA LEU A 104 11.70 3.88 3.58
C LEU A 104 12.68 3.75 4.75
N ARG A 105 13.05 2.52 5.13
CA ARG A 105 14.11 2.26 6.12
C ARG A 105 15.53 2.45 5.58
N GLY A 106 15.72 2.69 4.27
CA GLY A 106 16.99 3.02 3.63
C GLY A 106 17.67 1.87 2.86
N HIS A 107 17.00 0.74 2.63
CA HIS A 107 17.55 -0.38 1.86
C HIS A 107 17.57 -0.10 0.34
N ASP A 108 18.45 -0.78 -0.42
CA ASP A 108 18.40 -0.80 -1.90
C ASP A 108 17.52 -1.96 -2.32
N VAL A 109 16.33 -1.66 -2.84
CA VAL A 109 15.28 -2.64 -3.09
C VAL A 109 15.03 -2.77 -4.59
N THR A 110 14.94 -4.01 -5.07
CA THR A 110 14.44 -4.34 -6.40
C THR A 110 13.28 -5.34 -6.29
N ILE A 111 12.16 -5.00 -6.92
CA ILE A 111 11.01 -5.90 -7.10
C ILE A 111 11.17 -6.63 -8.43
N TYR A 112 10.97 -7.94 -8.43
CA TYR A 112 10.86 -8.77 -9.61
C TYR A 112 9.43 -9.31 -9.72
N GLU A 113 8.79 -9.12 -10.87
CA GLU A 113 7.43 -9.56 -11.15
C GLU A 113 7.39 -10.28 -12.49
N LYS A 114 6.76 -11.46 -12.52
CA LYS A 114 6.64 -12.28 -13.72
C LYS A 114 5.68 -11.67 -14.73
N GLU A 115 4.65 -10.98 -14.24
CA GLU A 115 3.67 -10.30 -15.09
C GLU A 115 4.23 -8.98 -15.64
N LYS A 116 3.55 -8.44 -16.67
CA LYS A 116 3.93 -7.16 -17.29
C LYS A 116 3.49 -5.93 -16.48
N GLU A 117 2.93 -6.15 -15.30
CA GLU A 117 2.34 -5.10 -14.45
C GLU A 117 2.27 -5.52 -12.98
N LEU A 118 2.29 -4.52 -12.09
CA LEU A 118 2.11 -4.73 -10.65
C LEU A 118 0.64 -4.94 -10.26
N GLY A 119 0.41 -5.51 -9.08
CA GLY A 119 -0.89 -5.63 -8.42
C GLY A 119 -1.57 -7.00 -8.54
N THR A 120 -1.23 -7.79 -9.56
CA THR A 120 -1.64 -9.20 -9.77
C THR A 120 -3.04 -9.55 -9.24
N GLN A 121 -3.14 -10.25 -8.10
CA GLN A 121 -4.40 -10.74 -7.54
C GLN A 121 -5.40 -9.63 -7.21
N LEU A 122 -4.95 -8.42 -6.87
CA LEU A 122 -5.85 -7.30 -6.59
C LEU A 122 -6.64 -6.86 -7.82
N LYS A 123 -6.05 -6.98 -9.02
CA LYS A 123 -6.75 -6.67 -10.28
C LYS A 123 -7.84 -7.70 -10.58
N ILE A 124 -7.54 -8.98 -10.35
CA ILE A 124 -8.52 -10.05 -10.44
C ILE A 124 -9.67 -9.81 -9.45
N ALA A 125 -9.34 -9.46 -8.20
CA ALA A 125 -10.34 -9.16 -7.17
C ALA A 125 -11.20 -7.93 -7.52
N ALA A 126 -10.62 -6.92 -8.17
CA ALA A 126 -11.33 -5.70 -8.58
C ALA A 126 -12.28 -5.90 -9.77
N ALA A 127 -12.11 -6.97 -10.56
CA ALA A 127 -12.96 -7.27 -11.71
C ALA A 127 -14.38 -7.72 -11.32
N ALA A 128 -14.59 -8.15 -10.07
CA ALA A 128 -15.91 -8.55 -9.60
C ALA A 128 -16.85 -7.33 -9.46
N PRO A 129 -18.17 -7.50 -9.70
CA PRO A 129 -19.14 -6.42 -9.51
C PRO A 129 -19.03 -5.76 -8.13
N PHE A 130 -19.07 -4.43 -8.10
CA PHE A 130 -18.97 -3.61 -6.88
C PHE A 130 -17.63 -3.68 -6.12
N LYS A 131 -16.59 -4.27 -6.71
CA LYS A 131 -15.22 -4.30 -6.16
C LYS A 131 -14.22 -3.40 -6.90
N ASP A 132 -14.71 -2.50 -7.74
CA ASP A 132 -13.91 -1.51 -8.48
C ASP A 132 -12.93 -0.74 -7.58
N ARG A 133 -13.34 -0.41 -6.34
CA ARG A 133 -12.51 0.29 -5.35
C ARG A 133 -11.28 -0.49 -4.88
N VAL A 134 -11.20 -1.79 -5.10
CA VAL A 134 -10.00 -2.58 -4.83
C VAL A 134 -8.82 -2.09 -5.68
N ASN A 135 -9.08 -1.53 -6.87
CA ASN A 135 -8.04 -0.92 -7.70
C ASN A 135 -7.29 0.20 -6.98
N TRP A 136 -7.93 0.92 -6.04
CA TRP A 136 -7.27 1.99 -5.29
C TRP A 136 -6.11 1.49 -4.42
N VAL A 137 -6.11 0.21 -4.02
CA VAL A 137 -4.96 -0.39 -3.31
C VAL A 137 -3.77 -0.48 -4.26
N THR A 138 -4.00 -1.04 -5.45
CA THR A 138 -2.96 -1.18 -6.49
C THR A 138 -2.46 0.18 -6.97
N GLU A 139 -3.37 1.14 -7.19
CA GLU A 139 -3.03 2.50 -7.60
C GLU A 139 -2.12 3.18 -6.57
N TRP A 140 -2.52 3.14 -5.29
CA TRP A 140 -1.75 3.77 -4.21
C TRP A 140 -0.38 3.11 -4.02
N LEU A 141 -0.31 1.77 -4.00
CA LEU A 141 0.97 1.07 -3.90
C LEU A 141 1.86 1.35 -5.11
N THR A 142 1.32 1.30 -6.33
CA THR A 142 2.10 1.60 -7.55
C THR A 142 2.62 3.05 -7.54
N HIS A 143 1.82 3.99 -7.05
CA HIS A 143 2.22 5.38 -6.87
C HIS A 143 3.38 5.50 -5.87
N GLU A 144 3.28 4.84 -4.71
CA GLU A 144 4.36 4.85 -3.70
C GLU A 144 5.66 4.21 -4.22
N ILE A 145 5.56 3.09 -4.96
CA ILE A 145 6.72 2.44 -5.59
C ILE A 145 7.43 3.41 -6.54
N LYS A 146 6.67 4.14 -7.38
CA LYS A 146 7.21 5.15 -8.30
C LYS A 146 7.81 6.33 -7.54
N LYS A 147 7.09 6.87 -6.55
CA LYS A 147 7.52 8.01 -5.74
C LYS A 147 8.82 7.75 -4.99
N LEU A 148 9.01 6.54 -4.49
CA LEU A 148 10.23 6.09 -3.82
C LEU A 148 11.35 5.68 -4.78
N ASN A 149 11.13 5.74 -6.10
CA ASN A 149 12.06 5.30 -7.14
C ASN A 149 12.56 3.86 -6.93
N ILE A 150 11.67 2.98 -6.46
CA ILE A 150 11.99 1.56 -6.26
C ILE A 150 12.18 0.90 -7.62
N LYS A 151 13.26 0.11 -7.77
CA LYS A 151 13.55 -0.60 -9.02
C LYS A 151 12.54 -1.73 -9.20
N VAL A 152 11.96 -1.84 -10.40
CA VAL A 152 10.99 -2.88 -10.74
C VAL A 152 11.39 -3.55 -12.05
N GLU A 153 11.52 -4.87 -12.01
CA GLU A 153 11.82 -5.73 -13.15
C GLU A 153 10.55 -6.53 -13.49
N LEU A 154 9.76 -6.02 -14.43
CA LEU A 154 8.53 -6.65 -14.92
C LEU A 154 8.83 -7.71 -16.00
N GLY A 155 7.91 -8.65 -16.21
CA GLY A 155 8.07 -9.71 -17.21
C GLY A 155 9.19 -10.70 -16.89
N LYS A 156 9.61 -10.79 -15.63
CA LYS A 156 10.80 -11.51 -15.21
C LYS A 156 10.48 -12.49 -14.08
N GLU A 157 10.26 -13.73 -14.46
CA GLU A 157 10.15 -14.84 -13.52
C GLU A 157 11.51 -15.12 -12.88
N VAL A 158 11.53 -15.22 -11.56
CA VAL A 158 12.77 -15.39 -10.79
C VAL A 158 13.07 -16.87 -10.61
N ASP A 159 14.24 -17.29 -11.08
CA ASP A 159 14.81 -18.60 -10.81
C ASP A 159 16.04 -18.51 -9.88
N ILE A 160 16.61 -19.68 -9.56
CA ILE A 160 17.83 -19.78 -8.73
C ILE A 160 19.01 -19.05 -9.39
N GLY A 161 19.10 -19.02 -10.72
CA GLY A 161 20.16 -18.34 -11.46
C GLY A 161 20.12 -16.82 -11.28
N ILE A 162 18.93 -16.22 -11.36
CA ILE A 162 18.71 -14.81 -11.12
C ILE A 162 19.05 -14.45 -9.67
N ILE A 163 18.64 -15.26 -8.69
CA ILE A 163 18.97 -15.02 -7.28
C ILE A 163 20.49 -15.05 -7.07
N LYS A 164 21.19 -16.06 -7.62
CA LYS A 164 22.65 -16.20 -7.50
C LYS A 164 23.42 -15.09 -8.20
N SER A 165 22.91 -14.56 -9.31
CA SER A 165 23.54 -13.44 -10.02
C SER A 165 23.27 -12.10 -9.33
N PHE A 166 22.05 -11.88 -8.84
CA PHE A 166 21.68 -10.67 -8.11
C PHE A 166 22.38 -10.57 -6.75
N LYS A 167 22.64 -11.71 -6.07
CA LYS A 167 23.30 -11.79 -4.75
C LYS A 167 22.65 -10.85 -3.72
N PRO A 168 21.37 -11.02 -3.39
CA PRO A 168 20.73 -10.19 -2.37
C PRO A 168 21.26 -10.54 -0.97
N ASP A 169 21.34 -9.53 -0.10
CA ASP A 169 21.52 -9.76 1.34
C ASP A 169 20.24 -10.31 1.99
N VAL A 170 19.08 -9.96 1.42
CA VAL A 170 17.75 -10.39 1.86
C VAL A 170 16.90 -10.72 0.65
N LEU A 171 16.32 -11.93 0.65
CA LEU A 171 15.31 -12.36 -0.31
C LEU A 171 13.94 -12.38 0.38
N ILE A 172 12.99 -11.61 -0.14
CA ILE A 172 11.59 -11.62 0.28
C ILE A 172 10.78 -12.35 -0.80
N VAL A 173 10.18 -13.47 -0.44
CA VAL A 173 9.34 -14.27 -1.35
C VAL A 173 7.88 -13.89 -1.12
N ALA A 174 7.27 -13.23 -2.10
CA ALA A 174 5.90 -12.72 -2.08
C ALA A 174 5.13 -13.14 -3.36
N THR A 175 5.30 -14.40 -3.77
CA THR A 175 4.83 -14.97 -5.03
C THR A 175 3.33 -15.24 -5.11
N GLY A 176 2.58 -14.97 -4.03
CA GLY A 176 1.15 -15.24 -3.95
C GLY A 176 0.82 -16.73 -3.82
N ALA A 177 -0.43 -17.06 -4.16
CA ALA A 177 -0.99 -18.40 -4.18
C ALA A 177 -1.99 -18.55 -5.35
#